data_AF-A0A4V3S4V2-F1
#
_entry.id   AF-A0A4V3S4V2-F1
#
_cell.length_a   1.000
_cell.length_b   1.000
_cell.length_c   1.000
_cell.angle_alpha   90.00
_cell.angle_beta   90.00
_cell.angle_gamma   90.00
#
_symmetry.space_group_name_H-M   'P 1'
#
loop_
_entity.id
_entity.type
_entity.pdbx_description
1 polymer ?
#
loop_
_entity_poly.entity_id
_entity_poly.type
_entity_poly.pdbx_seq_one_letter_code
_entity_poly.pdbx_strand_id
1 'polypeptide(L)' 'MTARAAGTERRGAGHALRITVDRDRCIGSGQCVMTAPGVFTQDDEALVALLPGQEDGAGDPRVREVPLACPVQAITIIED' A
#
# COMPACT_ATOMS: atom_id res chain seq x y z
N MET A 1 -0.53 29.83 -24.65
CA MET A 1 -1.47 28.75 -24.32
C MET A 1 -1.05 27.49 -25.05
N THR A 2 -0.22 26.65 -24.44
CA THR A 2 -0.15 25.20 -24.70
C THR A 2 0.88 24.59 -23.76
N ALA A 3 0.41 23.78 -22.83
CA ALA A 3 1.16 22.64 -22.33
C ALA A 3 0.14 21.59 -21.86
N ARG A 4 -0.14 20.63 -22.74
CA ARG A 4 -0.75 19.33 -22.40
C ARG A 4 0.23 18.63 -21.45
N ALA A 5 -0.17 18.35 -20.22
CA ALA A 5 0.51 17.37 -19.40
C ALA A 5 -0.04 15.98 -19.76
N ALA A 6 0.72 15.25 -20.56
CA ALA A 6 0.60 13.81 -20.68
C ALA A 6 1.10 13.19 -19.38
N GLY A 7 0.20 12.61 -18.58
CA GLY A 7 0.54 11.74 -17.46
C GLY A 7 0.42 10.29 -17.92
N THR A 8 1.54 9.77 -18.40
CA THR A 8 1.71 8.43 -18.97
C THR A 8 1.29 7.30 -18.04
N GLU A 9 0.54 6.39 -18.64
CA GLU A 9 0.23 5.02 -18.24
C GLU A 9 1.50 4.30 -17.73
N ARG A 10 1.56 3.92 -16.45
CA ARG A 10 2.57 2.99 -15.95
C ARG A 10 2.16 1.56 -16.30
N ARG A 11 2.41 1.11 -17.53
CA ARG A 11 2.52 -0.32 -17.84
C ARG A 11 3.95 -0.77 -17.54
N GLY A 12 4.21 -1.17 -16.30
CA GLY A 12 5.43 -1.86 -15.89
C GLY A 12 5.10 -3.32 -15.59
N ALA A 13 5.42 -4.22 -16.51
CA ALA A 13 5.35 -5.66 -16.28
C ALA A 13 6.58 -6.11 -15.50
N GLY A 14 6.37 -6.45 -14.23
CA GLY A 14 7.32 -7.13 -13.36
C GLY A 14 6.66 -7.35 -12.00
N HIS A 15 6.04 -8.52 -11.80
CA HIS A 15 5.28 -8.93 -10.61
C HIS A 15 4.46 -7.77 -9.99
N ALA A 16 3.31 -7.46 -10.59
CA ALA A 16 2.50 -6.34 -10.14
C ALA A 16 1.94 -6.67 -8.75
N LEU A 17 2.54 -6.07 -7.73
CA LEU A 17 2.04 -6.09 -6.36
C LEU A 17 0.77 -5.23 -6.31
N ARG A 18 -0.35 -5.85 -5.96
CA ARG A 18 -1.61 -5.18 -5.71
C ARG A 18 -1.94 -5.24 -4.22
N ILE A 19 -1.96 -4.07 -3.58
CA ILE A 19 -2.33 -3.92 -2.17
C ILE A 19 -3.83 -3.57 -2.07
N THR A 20 -4.56 -4.30 -1.23
CA THR A 20 -5.97 -4.03 -0.91
C THR A 20 -6.16 -3.88 0.59
N VAL A 21 -6.98 -2.94 1.00
CA VAL A 21 -7.27 -2.62 2.40
C VAL A 21 -8.77 -2.73 2.67
N ASP A 22 -9.13 -3.50 3.70
CA ASP A 22 -10.46 -3.50 4.32
C ASP A 22 -10.43 -2.57 5.55
N ARG A 23 -10.97 -1.36 5.38
CA ARG A 23 -10.97 -0.35 6.44
C ARG A 23 -11.97 -0.66 7.55
N ASP A 24 -13.05 -1.39 7.27
CA ASP A 24 -14.05 -1.76 8.27
C ASP A 24 -13.49 -2.78 9.27
N ARG A 25 -12.52 -3.59 8.84
CA ARG A 25 -11.78 -4.50 9.71
C ARG A 25 -10.60 -3.85 10.43
N CYS A 26 -10.12 -2.70 9.97
CA CYS A 26 -8.91 -2.10 10.49
C CYS A 26 -9.13 -1.57 11.92
N ILE A 27 -8.33 -2.05 12.86
CA ILE A 27 -8.38 -1.63 14.27
C ILE A 27 -7.29 -0.62 14.65
N GLY A 28 -6.59 -0.04 13.66
CA GLY A 28 -5.56 0.98 13.89
C GLY A 28 -4.32 0.50 14.67
N SER A 29 -3.93 -0.77 14.55
CA SER A 29 -2.83 -1.35 15.35
C SER A 29 -1.42 -0.84 14.99
N GLY A 30 -1.27 -0.12 13.88
CA GLY A 30 0.02 0.42 13.41
C GLY A 30 1.03 -0.61 12.88
N GLN A 31 0.71 -1.91 12.87
CA GLN A 31 1.66 -2.96 12.46
C GLN A 31 2.14 -2.79 11.01
N CYS A 32 1.25 -2.36 10.10
CA CYS A 32 1.61 -2.08 8.71
C CYS A 32 2.69 -0.99 8.58
N VAL A 33 2.57 0.10 9.36
CA VAL A 33 3.55 1.19 9.38
C VAL A 33 4.88 0.71 9.96
N MET A 34 4.85 -0.13 11.00
CA MET A 34 6.07 -0.68 11.61
C MET A 34 6.80 -1.65 10.67
N THR A 35 6.06 -2.46 9.91
CA THR A 35 6.62 -3.46 8.99
C THR A 35 7.16 -2.81 7.71
N ALA A 36 6.40 -1.88 7.10
CA ALA A 36 6.76 -1.26 5.82
C ALA A 36 6.41 0.26 5.81
N PRO A 37 7.18 1.09 6.56
CA PRO A 37 6.92 2.52 6.71
C PRO A 37 7.10 3.33 5.41
N GLY A 38 7.77 2.76 4.40
CA GLY A 38 7.91 3.36 3.07
C GLY A 38 6.69 3.18 2.18
N VAL A 39 5.67 2.43 2.63
CA VAL A 39 4.46 2.09 1.84
C VAL A 39 3.19 2.45 2.61
N PHE A 40 3.17 2.18 3.91
CA PHE A 40 2.00 2.37 4.75
C PHE A 40 2.17 3.54 5.70
N THR A 41 1.07 4.25 5.92
CA THR A 41 0.90 5.25 6.97
C THR A 41 -0.43 4.99 7.69
N GLN A 42 -0.68 5.74 8.75
CA GLN A 42 -2.03 5.92 9.28
C GLN A 42 -2.53 7.31 8.88
N ASP A 43 -3.83 7.41 8.59
CA ASP A 43 -4.49 8.69 8.34
C ASP A 43 -4.98 9.35 9.63
N ASP A 44 -5.76 10.41 9.49
CA ASP A 44 -6.30 11.18 10.63
C ASP A 44 -7.31 10.39 11.48
N GLU A 45 -7.84 9.27 10.97
CA GLU A 45 -8.70 8.32 11.71
C GLU A 45 -7.88 7.21 12.39
N ALA A 46 -6.54 7.30 12.34
CA ALA A 46 -5.61 6.26 12.76
C ALA A 46 -5.82 4.91 12.05
N LEU A 47 -6.46 4.90 10.88
CA LEU A 47 -6.63 3.71 10.05
C LEU A 47 -5.54 3.63 8.99
N VAL A 48 -5.29 2.42 8.51
CA VAL A 48 -4.25 2.21 7.49
C VAL A 48 -4.56 2.98 6.20
N ALA A 49 -3.53 3.64 5.68
CA ALA A 49 -3.51 4.29 4.38
C ALA A 49 -2.20 3.98 3.66
N LEU A 50 -2.19 4.14 2.33
CA LEU A 50 -0.99 4.01 1.51
C LEU A 50 -0.34 5.38 1.30
N LEU A 51 0.98 5.41 1.24
CA LEU A 51 1.71 6.57 0.79
C LEU A 51 1.48 6.78 -0.72
N PRO A 52 1.25 8.02 -1.18
CA PRO A 52 1.01 8.30 -2.59
C PRO A 52 2.13 7.76 -3.50
N GLY A 53 1.74 7.02 -4.55
CA GLY A 53 2.68 6.47 -5.53
C GLY A 53 3.42 5.20 -5.10
N GLN A 54 3.09 4.64 -3.92
CA GLN A 54 3.69 3.41 -3.37
C GLN A 54 2.72 2.22 -3.42
N GLU A 55 1.71 2.28 -4.30
CA GLU A 55 0.67 1.26 -4.42
C GLU A 55 1.21 -0.10 -4.89
N ASP A 56 2.40 -0.10 -5.51
CA ASP A 56 3.17 -1.26 -5.93
C ASP A 56 4.13 -1.79 -4.85
N GLY A 57 4.04 -1.27 -3.62
CA GLY A 57 4.89 -1.68 -2.51
C GLY A 57 6.29 -1.09 -2.54
N ALA A 58 6.59 -0.10 -3.39
CA ALA A 58 7.86 0.64 -3.41
C ALA A 58 9.12 -0.23 -3.66
N GLY A 59 8.94 -1.50 -4.05
CA GLY A 59 10.03 -2.49 -4.07
C GLY A 59 10.55 -2.91 -2.70
N ASP A 60 9.87 -2.59 -1.59
CA ASP A 60 10.24 -3.05 -0.25
C ASP A 60 9.82 -4.53 -0.07
N PRO A 61 10.77 -5.46 0.10
CA PRO A 61 10.44 -6.88 0.24
C PRO A 61 9.62 -7.19 1.50
N ARG A 62 9.66 -6.33 2.53
CA ARG A 62 8.90 -6.49 3.78
C ARG A 62 7.41 -6.23 3.59
N VAL A 63 7.00 -5.64 2.47
CA VAL A 63 5.58 -5.43 2.15
C VAL A 63 4.83 -6.77 2.20
N ARG A 64 5.46 -7.87 1.78
CA ARG A 64 4.89 -9.23 1.83
C ARG A 64 4.60 -9.74 3.25
N GLU A 65 5.23 -9.15 4.27
CA GLU A 65 5.03 -9.53 5.68
C GLU A 65 3.83 -8.79 6.31
N VAL A 66 3.36 -7.70 5.70
CA VAL A 66 2.30 -6.84 6.26
C VAL A 66 0.98 -7.58 6.54
N PRO A 67 0.48 -8.46 5.65
CA PRO A 67 -0.72 -9.25 5.94
C PRO A 67 -0.57 -10.14 7.17
N LEU A 68 0.63 -10.67 7.42
CA LEU A 68 0.94 -11.53 8.56
C LEU A 68 1.07 -10.74 9.86
N ALA A 69 1.60 -9.52 9.79
CA ALA A 69 1.71 -8.63 10.94
C ALA A 69 0.35 -8.03 11.35
N CYS A 70 -0.64 -7.99 10.44
CA CYS A 70 -1.95 -7.42 10.72
C CYS A 70 -2.78 -8.35 11.63
N PRO A 71 -3.11 -7.95 12.88
CA PRO A 71 -3.81 -8.83 13.83
C PRO A 71 -5.24 -9.19 13.40
N VAL A 72 -5.82 -8.42 12.48
CA VAL A 72 -7.20 -8.54 12.00
C VAL A 72 -7.28 -8.83 10.50
N GLN A 73 -6.13 -9.04 9.84
CA GLN A 73 -6.02 -9.33 8.41
C GLN A 73 -6.78 -8.32 7.54
N ALA A 74 -6.65 -7.03 7.86
CA ALA A 74 -7.27 -5.94 7.10
C ALA A 74 -6.54 -5.60 5.79
N ILE A 75 -5.38 -6.21 5.53
CA ILE A 75 -4.54 -5.91 4.36
C ILE A 75 -4.29 -7.20 3.60
N THR A 76 -4.56 -7.17 2.29
CA THR A 76 -4.28 -8.27 1.36
C THR A 76 -3.30 -7.79 0.29
N ILE A 77 -2.38 -8.67 -0.08
CA ILE A 77 -1.36 -8.40 -1.10
C ILE A 77 -1.39 -9.54 -2.11
N ILE A 78 -1.56 -9.18 -3.38
CA ILE A 78 -1.63 -10.11 -4.50
C ILE A 78 -0.46 -9.81 -5.42
N GLU A 79 0.20 -10.85 -5.91
CA GLU A 79 1.26 -10.77 -6.91
C GLU A 79 0.74 -11.40 -8.20
N ASP A 80 0.85 -10.68 -9.32
CA ASP A 80 0.57 -11.18 -10.67
C ASP A 80 1.74 -11.94 -11.31
#